data_AF-A0A7C1SJS7-F1
#
_entry.id   AF-A0A7C1SJS7-F1
#
_cell.length_a   1.000
_cell.length_b   1.000
_cell.length_c   1.000
_cell.angle_alpha   90.00
_cell.angle_beta   90.00
_cell.angle_gamma   90.00
#
_symmetry.space_group_name_H-M   'P 1'
#
loop_
_entity.id
_entity.type
_entity.pdbx_description
1 polymer ?
#
loop_
_entity_poly.entity_id
_entity_poly.type
_entity_poly.pdbx_seq_one_letter_code
_entity_poly.pdbx_strand_id
1 'polypeptide(L)' 'MKIIAIRLTGKKDNLLELSSFIKGQDVVMRYPEKVLLLKTLEGVMKVRIGDHVVKGATGGYFACKPGKQPNAG' A
#
# COMPACT_ATOMS: atom_id res chain seq x y z
N MET A 1 2.66 1.40 20.01
CA MET A 1 1.81 1.09 18.84
C MET A 1 2.73 0.74 17.68
N LYS A 2 2.69 -0.49 17.15
CA LYS A 2 3.63 -0.95 16.10
C LYS A 2 3.09 -0.53 14.74
N ILE A 3 3.74 0.44 14.09
CA ILE A 3 3.47 0.75 12.68
C ILE A 3 4.04 -0.41 11.87
N ILE A 4 3.20 -1.09 11.09
CA ILE A 4 3.63 -2.18 10.20
C ILE A 4 3.52 -1.65 8.77
N ALA A 5 4.60 -1.81 8.01
CA ALA A 5 4.72 -1.34 6.64
C ALA A 5 5.28 -2.47 5.77
N ILE A 6 4.65 -2.73 4.62
CA ILE A 6 5.12 -3.71 3.64
C ILE A 6 5.48 -2.99 2.35
N ARG A 7 6.69 -3.22 1.85
CA ARG A 7 7.15 -2.64 0.59
C ARG A 7 6.53 -3.38 -0.60
N LEU A 8 5.98 -2.64 -1.56
CA LEU A 8 5.55 -3.21 -2.83
C LEU A 8 6.77 -3.48 -3.71
N THR A 9 7.03 -4.75 -4.02
CA THR A 9 8.13 -5.19 -4.91
C THR A 9 7.63 -5.65 -6.27
N GLY A 10 6.34 -5.97 -6.38
CA GLY A 10 5.72 -6.48 -7.62
C GLY A 10 5.97 -7.97 -7.87
N LYS A 11 6.66 -8.67 -6.96
CA LYS A 11 6.81 -10.13 -7.00
C LYS A 11 5.53 -10.80 -6.50
N LYS A 12 5.22 -11.99 -7.01
CA LYS A 12 4.02 -12.76 -6.66
C LYS A 12 3.88 -12.96 -5.14
N ASP A 13 4.96 -13.37 -4.46
CA ASP A 13 4.91 -13.64 -3.02
C ASP A 13 4.64 -12.37 -2.20
N ASN A 14 5.16 -11.23 -2.66
CA ASN A 14 4.90 -9.94 -2.02
C ASN A 14 3.46 -9.45 -2.26
N LEU A 15 2.87 -9.74 -3.42
CA LEU A 15 1.46 -9.46 -3.66
C LEU A 15 0.57 -10.33 -2.76
N LEU A 16 0.93 -11.60 -2.55
CA LEU A 16 0.24 -12.48 -1.61
C LEU A 16 0.35 -11.97 -0.17
N GLU A 17 1.53 -11.52 0.24
CA GLU A 17 1.78 -10.89 1.53
C GLU A 17 0.91 -9.63 1.70
N LEU A 18 0.89 -8.75 0.69
CA LEU A 18 0.05 -7.55 0.69
C LEU A 18 -1.44 -7.88 0.75
N SER A 19 -1.90 -8.92 0.06
CA SER A 19 -3.30 -9.38 0.14
C SER A 19 -3.66 -9.92 1.53
N SER A 20 -2.70 -10.53 2.22
CA SER A 20 -2.87 -10.98 3.61
C SER A 20 -2.85 -9.81 4.59
N PHE A 21 -2.08 -8.77 4.30
CA PHE A 21 -1.94 -7.57 5.12
C PHE A 21 -3.14 -6.62 5.01
N ILE A 22 -3.62 -6.41 3.78
CA ILE A 22 -4.76 -5.56 3.46
C ILE A 22 -6.05 -6.38 3.62
N LYS A 23 -6.76 -6.15 4.72
CA LYS A 23 -8.04 -6.81 5.00
C LYS A 23 -9.22 -6.01 4.42
N GLY A 24 -10.23 -6.72 3.93
CA GLY A 24 -11.52 -6.14 3.52
C GLY A 24 -11.56 -5.52 2.12
N GLN A 25 -10.53 -5.72 1.30
CA GLN A 25 -10.50 -5.30 -0.10
C GLN A 25 -9.54 -6.17 -0.92
N ASP A 26 -9.79 -6.26 -2.22
CA ASP A 26 -8.88 -6.95 -3.14
C ASP A 26 -7.62 -6.12 -3.42
N VAL A 27 -6.49 -6.82 -3.51
CA VAL A 27 -5.23 -6.23 -3.96
C VAL A 27 -5.15 -6.35 -5.48
N VAL A 28 -5.36 -5.24 -6.17
CA VAL A 28 -5.38 -5.18 -7.63
C VAL A 28 -4.09 -4.55 -8.15
N MET A 29 -3.33 -5.30 -8.94
CA MET A 29 -2.16 -4.79 -9.65
C MET A 29 -2.51 -4.49 -11.10
N ARG A 30 -2.32 -3.23 -11.52
CA ARG A 30 -2.63 -2.75 -12.86
C ARG A 30 -1.39 -2.76 -13.74
N TYR A 31 -1.51 -3.37 -14.92
CA TYR A 31 -0.51 -3.35 -15.99
C TYR A 31 -0.99 -2.45 -17.15
N PRO A 32 -0.08 -1.85 -17.94
CA PRO A 32 1.38 -1.92 -17.85
C PRO A 32 2.01 -1.00 -16.80
N GLU A 33 1.21 -0.15 -16.14
CA GLU A 33 1.69 0.87 -15.17
C GLU A 33 2.44 0.28 -13.95
N LYS A 34 2.25 -1.01 -13.63
CA LYS A 34 2.80 -1.72 -12.46
C LYS A 34 2.50 -0.99 -11.15
N VAL A 35 1.24 -0.59 -10.98
CA VAL A 35 0.74 0.07 -9.77
C VAL A 35 -0.28 -0.82 -9.06
N LEU A 36 -0.24 -0.81 -7.73
CA LEU A 36 -1.26 -1.42 -6.89
C LEU A 36 -2.32 -0.37 -6.57
N LEU A 37 -3.59 -0.72 -6.76
CA LEU A 37 -4.73 0.13 -6.40
C LEU A 37 -5.14 -0.20 -4.97
N LEU A 38 -5.03 0.79 -4.08
CA LEU A 38 -5.36 0.68 -2.67
C LEU A 38 -6.56 1.57 -2.37
N LYS A 39 -7.68 1.00 -1.91
CA LYS A 39 -8.81 1.79 -1.40
C LYS A 39 -8.45 2.34 -0.03
N THR A 40 -8.49 3.66 0.08
CA THR A 40 -8.29 4.43 1.33
C THR A 40 -9.60 5.16 1.66
N LEU A 41 -9.65 5.82 2.83
CA LEU A 41 -10.80 6.66 3.21
C LEU A 41 -10.99 7.86 2.27
N GLU A 42 -9.92 8.30 1.60
CA GLU A 42 -9.89 9.45 0.70
C GLU A 42 -10.10 9.05 -0.77
N GLY A 43 -10.28 7.74 -1.04
CA GLY A 43 -10.45 7.18 -2.38
C GLY A 43 -9.37 6.18 -2.77
N VAL A 44 -9.28 5.87 -4.07
CA VAL A 44 -8.32 4.88 -4.59
C VAL A 44 -6.95 5.54 -4.78
N MET A 45 -5.97 5.07 -4.01
CA MET A 45 -4.58 5.49 -4.09
C MET A 45 -3.78 4.53 -4.98
N LYS A 46 -2.83 5.06 -5.76
CA LYS A 46 -1.89 4.27 -6.58
C LYS A 46 -0.57 4.09 -5.83
N VAL A 47 -0.22 2.85 -5.53
CA VAL A 47 1.06 2.46 -4.90
C VAL A 47 2.01 1.93 -5.97
N ARG A 48 3.24 2.45 -6.05
CA ARG A 48 4.23 2.04 -7.05
C ARG A 48 5.20 1.03 -6.48
N ILE A 49 5.85 0.27 -7.36
CA ILE A 49 6.99 -0.57 -6.97
C ILE A 49 8.03 0.30 -6.25
N GLY A 50 8.40 -0.11 -5.04
CA GLY A 50 9.31 0.61 -4.15
C GLY A 50 8.61 1.33 -3.00
N ASP A 51 7.33 1.68 -3.13
CA ASP A 51 6.54 2.33 -2.08
C ASP A 51 6.15 1.32 -1.00
N HIS A 52 5.80 1.82 0.18
CA HIS A 52 5.33 1.01 1.30
C HIS A 52 3.83 1.18 1.51
N VAL A 53 3.11 0.09 1.73
CA VAL A 53 1.75 0.12 2.25
C VAL A 53 1.83 0.06 3.77
N VAL A 54 1.30 1.07 4.44
CA VAL A 54 1.30 1.23 5.90
C VAL A 54 -0.12 1.04 6.41
N LYS A 55 -0.29 0.26 7.49
CA LYS A 55 -1.57 0.19 8.22
C LYS A 55 -1.54 1.17 9.39
N GLY A 56 -2.44 2.13 9.33
CA GLY A 56 -2.64 3.13 10.37
C GLY A 56 -3.29 2.57 11.63
N ALA A 57 -3.12 3.30 12.72
CA ALA A 57 -3.67 3.02 14.04
C ALA A 57 -5.20 2.82 14.06
N THR A 58 -5.90 3.58 13.21
CA THR A 58 -7.36 3.59 13.08
C THR A 58 -7.89 2.53 12.10
N GLY A 59 -7.01 1.68 11.56
CA GLY A 59 -7.37 0.61 10.62
C GLY A 59 -7.30 0.99 9.13
N GLY A 60 -7.09 2.28 8.81
CA GLY A 60 -6.87 2.73 7.43
C GLY A 60 -5.52 2.31 6.85
N TYR A 61 -5.40 2.32 5.51
CA TYR A 61 -4.16 2.03 4.81
C TYR A 61 -3.67 3.26 4.03
N PHE A 62 -2.34 3.44 3.98
CA PHE A 62 -1.70 4.58 3.31
C PHE A 62 -0.47 4.11 2.52
N ALA A 63 -0.17 4.79 1.42
CA ALA A 63 1.08 4.59 0.71
C ALA A 63 2.15 5.58 1.18
N CYS A 64 3.34 5.09 1.50
CA CYS A 64 4.47 5.92 1.91
C CYS A 64 5.66 5.69 0.97
N LYS A 65 6.22 6.77 0.43
CA LYS A 65 7.43 6.70 -0.38
C LYS A 65 8.66 6.66 0.53
N PRO A 66 9.56 5.68 0.40
CA PRO A 66 10.82 5.73 1.13
C PRO A 66 11.61 6.97 0.66
N GLY A 67 11.72 7.98 1.53
CA GLY A 67 12.44 9.23 1.25
C GLY A 67 11.59 10.50 1.12
N LYS A 68 10.26 10.42 1.14
CA LYS A 68 9.39 11.60 1.30
C LYS A 68 8.50 11.40 2.51
N GLN A 69 8.69 12.23 3.54
CA GLN A 69 7.77 12.39 4.66
C GLN A 69 6.33 12.52 4.12
N PRO A 70 5.31 11.95 4.80
CA PRO A 70 3.93 12.30 4.50
C PRO A 70 3.80 13.79 4.75
N ASN A 71 3.58 14.57 3.70
CA ASN A 71 3.34 16.00 3.81
C ASN A 71 2.12 16.19 4.70
N ALA A 72 2.33 16.77 5.89
CA ALA A 72 1.32 17.53 6.57
C ALA A 72 1.00 18.74 5.66
N GLY A 73 -0.14 18.67 5.00
CA GLY A 73 -0.76 19.78 4.27
C GLY A 73 -2.17 19.93 4.77
#